data_AF-A0A8T4V7Z1-F1
#
_entry.id   AF-A0A8T4V7Z1-F1
#
_cell.length_a   1.000
_cell.length_b   1.000
_cell.length_c   1.000
_cell.angle_alpha   90.00
_cell.angle_beta   90.00
_cell.angle_gamma   90.00
#
_symmetry.space_group_name_H-M   'P 1'
#
loop_
_entity.id
_entity.type
_entity.pdbx_description
1 polymer ?
#
loop_
_entity_poly.entity_id
_entity_poly.type
_entity_poly.pdbx_seq_one_letter_code
_entity_poly.pdbx_strand_id
1 'polypeptide(L)'
;MDNKKDSFILKYIASFILTIIIFVIIFLIAYTSSYLNYQRIYYENSLIKDNLIFLDRLFIEFEDEKNCSNKLLLESSEKLDFVGDLINTLEFRLGKNDKRVLEQKKLYSALELNHYKIIKKLNSVCNENFVTIFFFYSNDKPYDELSKSKHDKN
;
A
#
# COMPACT_ATOMS: atom_id res chain seq x y z
N MET A 1 -67.43 -6.02 -9.05
CA MET A 1 -66.34 -5.67 -10.02
C MET A 1 -65.00 -5.57 -9.30
N ASP A 2 -64.85 -6.28 -8.17
CA ASP A 2 -63.81 -5.96 -7.18
C ASP A 2 -62.63 -6.94 -7.25
N ASN A 3 -62.89 -8.23 -7.54
CA ASN A 3 -61.84 -9.25 -7.69
C ASN A 3 -60.78 -8.95 -8.76
N LYS A 4 -61.11 -8.16 -9.80
CA LYS A 4 -60.16 -7.86 -10.88
C LYS A 4 -59.17 -6.75 -10.47
N LYS A 5 -59.58 -5.81 -9.62
CA LYS A 5 -58.75 -4.70 -9.13
C LYS A 5 -57.72 -5.17 -8.10
N ASP A 6 -58.12 -6.10 -7.23
CA ASP A 6 -57.25 -6.71 -6.21
C ASP A 6 -56.09 -7.48 -6.85
N SER A 7 -56.34 -8.18 -7.97
CA SER A 7 -55.30 -8.90 -8.73
C SER A 7 -54.22 -7.98 -9.30
N PHE A 8 -54.59 -6.77 -9.76
CA PHE A 8 -53.60 -5.81 -10.27
C PHE A 8 -52.76 -5.22 -9.14
N ILE A 9 -53.39 -4.84 -8.03
CA ILE A 9 -52.68 -4.29 -6.86
C ILE A 9 -51.69 -5.32 -6.30
N LEU A 10 -52.07 -6.60 -6.22
CA LEU A 10 -51.18 -7.66 -5.78
C LEU A 10 -49.94 -7.81 -6.68
N LYS A 11 -50.12 -7.69 -8.00
CA LYS A 11 -49.02 -7.77 -8.98
C LYS A 11 -48.05 -6.59 -8.85
N TYR A 12 -48.56 -5.38 -8.62
CA TYR A 12 -47.70 -4.21 -8.40
C TYR A 12 -46.92 -4.32 -7.09
N ILE A 13 -47.56 -4.78 -6.00
CA ILE A 13 -46.88 -5.01 -4.72
C ILE A 13 -45.82 -6.10 -4.87
N ALA A 14 -46.13 -7.21 -5.56
CA ALA A 14 -45.16 -8.28 -5.80
C ALA A 14 -43.96 -7.81 -6.62
N SER A 15 -44.18 -7.01 -7.67
CA SER A 15 -43.11 -6.41 -8.46
C SER A 15 -42.25 -5.46 -7.63
N PHE A 16 -42.87 -4.64 -6.78
CA PHE A 16 -42.17 -3.70 -5.91
C PHE A 16 -41.27 -4.41 -4.89
N ILE A 17 -41.78 -5.48 -4.26
CA ILE A 17 -41.00 -6.33 -3.36
C ILE A 17 -39.82 -6.97 -4.10
N LEU A 18 -40.04 -7.48 -5.32
CA LEU A 18 -38.98 -8.08 -6.12
C LEU A 18 -37.86 -7.07 -6.44
N THR A 19 -38.21 -5.84 -6.80
CA THR A 19 -37.22 -4.78 -7.07
C THR A 19 -36.43 -4.41 -5.81
N ILE A 20 -37.09 -4.33 -4.64
CA ILE A 20 -36.40 -4.08 -3.37
C ILE A 20 -35.40 -5.19 -3.06
N ILE A 21 -35.79 -6.45 -3.25
CA ILE A 21 -34.90 -7.60 -3.01
C ILE A 21 -33.66 -7.52 -3.92
N ILE A 22 -33.85 -7.24 -5.22
CA ILE A 22 -32.73 -7.09 -6.17
C ILE A 22 -31.83 -5.92 -5.76
N PHE A 23 -32.41 -4.78 -5.38
CA PHE A 23 -31.65 -3.61 -4.93
C PHE A 23 -30.81 -3.90 -3.68
N VAL A 24 -31.39 -4.59 -2.69
CA VAL A 24 -30.68 -5.01 -1.47
C VAL A 24 -29.55 -5.97 -1.79
N ILE A 25 -29.76 -6.93 -2.70
CA ILE A 25 -28.71 -7.87 -3.12
C ILE A 25 -27.54 -7.11 -3.77
N ILE A 26 -27.81 -6.20 -4.71
CA ILE A 26 -26.77 -5.39 -5.37
C ILE A 26 -26.02 -4.55 -4.33
N PHE A 27 -26.72 -3.94 -3.39
CA PHE A 27 -26.12 -3.12 -2.34
C PHE A 27 -25.25 -3.97 -1.40
N LEU A 28 -25.68 -5.18 -1.03
CA LEU A 28 -24.89 -6.11 -0.20
C LEU A 28 -23.62 -6.57 -0.91
N ILE A 29 -23.69 -6.87 -2.22
CA ILE A 29 -22.53 -7.24 -3.03
C ILE A 29 -21.53 -6.07 -3.10
N ALA A 30 -22.03 -4.85 -3.34
CA ALA A 30 -21.20 -3.65 -3.39
C ALA A 30 -20.55 -3.35 -2.03
N TYR A 31 -21.31 -3.45 -0.94
CA TYR A 31 -20.81 -3.25 0.42
C TYR A 31 -19.73 -4.28 0.78
N THR A 32 -19.97 -5.57 0.49
CA THR A 32 -19.00 -6.64 0.73
C THR A 32 -17.72 -6.42 -0.07
N SER A 33 -17.85 -6.03 -1.34
CA SER A 33 -16.70 -5.71 -2.20
C SER A 33 -15.89 -4.52 -1.65
N SER A 34 -16.57 -3.49 -1.14
CA SER A 34 -15.93 -2.33 -0.51
C SER A 34 -15.21 -2.71 0.78
N TYR A 35 -15.81 -3.57 1.62
CA TYR A 35 -15.22 -4.03 2.87
C TYR A 35 -13.97 -4.91 2.65
N LEU A 36 -14.00 -5.82 1.67
CA LEU A 36 -12.83 -6.63 1.31
C LEU A 36 -11.67 -5.78 0.79
N ASN A 37 -11.96 -4.76 -0.02
CA ASN A 37 -10.93 -3.82 -0.47
C ASN A 37 -10.33 -3.03 0.71
N TYR A 38 -11.15 -2.62 1.68
CA TYR A 38 -10.67 -1.93 2.88
C TYR A 38 -9.74 -2.80 3.72
N GLN A 39 -10.09 -4.07 3.94
CA GLN A 39 -9.28 -5.05 4.67
C GLN A 39 -7.91 -5.26 4.00
N ARG A 40 -7.88 -5.39 2.67
CA ARG A 40 -6.62 -5.55 1.92
C ARG A 40 -5.68 -4.36 2.07
N ILE A 41 -6.22 -3.15 2.05
CA ILE A 41 -5.45 -1.91 2.24
C ILE A 41 -4.98 -1.77 3.68
N TYR A 42 -5.79 -2.18 4.66
CA TYR A 42 -5.37 -2.21 6.06
C TYR A 42 -4.20 -3.17 6.26
N TYR A 43 -4.27 -4.34 5.63
CA TYR A 43 -3.19 -5.34 5.64
C TYR A 43 -1.90 -4.83 4.96
N GLU A 44 -2.00 -4.12 3.85
CA GLU A 44 -0.82 -3.54 3.20
C GLU A 44 -0.23 -2.37 4.02
N ASN A 45 -1.05 -1.61 4.75
CA ASN A 45 -0.58 -0.61 5.73
C ASN A 45 0.08 -1.25 6.95
N SER A 46 -0.41 -2.40 7.44
CA SER A 46 0.26 -3.11 8.52
C SER A 46 1.61 -3.63 8.07
N LEU A 47 1.72 -4.19 6.85
CA LEU A 47 2.99 -4.70 6.34
C LEU A 47 4.11 -3.65 6.35
N ILE A 48 3.88 -2.43 5.85
CA ILE A 48 4.94 -1.40 5.81
C ILE A 48 5.31 -0.94 7.22
N LYS A 49 4.32 -0.79 8.11
CA LYS A 49 4.57 -0.46 9.53
C LYS A 49 5.34 -1.55 10.25
N ASP A 50 5.01 -2.82 10.02
CA ASP A 50 5.69 -3.96 10.62
C ASP A 50 7.16 -3.99 10.18
N ASN A 51 7.43 -3.65 8.92
CA ASN A 51 8.79 -3.57 8.37
C ASN A 51 9.58 -2.37 8.94
N LEU A 52 8.93 -1.24 9.17
CA LEU A 52 9.54 -0.11 9.88
C LEU A 52 9.93 -0.51 11.31
N ILE A 53 9.01 -1.13 12.06
CA ILE A 53 9.25 -1.59 13.43
C ILE A 53 10.38 -2.63 13.46
N PHE A 54 10.43 -3.53 12.48
CA PHE A 54 11.49 -4.51 12.35
C PHE A 54 12.86 -3.85 12.13
N LEU A 55 12.97 -2.89 11.21
CA LEU A 55 14.22 -2.16 10.99
C LEU A 55 14.63 -1.31 12.19
N ASP A 56 13.68 -0.68 12.88
CA ASP A 56 13.97 0.09 14.10
C ASP A 56 14.54 -0.82 15.19
N ARG A 57 13.97 -2.02 15.41
CA ARG A 57 14.49 -2.99 16.37
C ARG A 57 15.87 -3.49 16.00
N LEU A 58 16.07 -3.88 14.74
CA LEU A 58 17.37 -4.32 14.24
C LEU A 58 18.43 -3.23 14.37
N PHE A 59 18.07 -1.96 14.13
CA PHE A 59 18.99 -0.84 14.30
C PHE A 59 19.41 -0.66 15.76
N ILE A 60 18.48 -0.79 16.70
CA ILE A 60 18.78 -0.73 18.15
C ILE A 60 19.73 -1.86 18.55
N GLU A 61 19.46 -3.10 18.13
CA GLU A 61 20.32 -4.26 18.41
C GLU A 61 21.73 -4.09 17.83
N PHE A 62 21.83 -3.49 16.65
CA PHE A 62 23.10 -3.17 16.01
C PHE A 62 23.88 -2.04 16.70
N GLU A 63 23.18 -1.11 17.35
CA GLU A 63 23.80 0.00 18.07
C GLU A 63 24.57 -0.49 19.31
N ASP A 64 24.08 -1.54 19.95
CA ASP A 64 24.64 -2.10 21.18
C ASP A 64 25.88 -2.99 20.96
N GLU A 65 26.01 -3.66 19.81
CA GLU A 65 27.01 -4.74 19.65
C GLU A 65 28.30 -4.38 18.87
N LYS A 66 28.47 -3.18 18.29
CA LYS A 66 29.56 -2.90 17.32
C LYS A 66 29.69 -4.01 16.24
N ASN A 67 28.59 -4.66 15.89
CA ASN A 67 28.60 -5.77 14.96
C ASN A 67 28.80 -5.21 13.55
N CYS A 68 29.90 -5.53 12.87
CA CYS A 68 30.19 -5.01 11.52
C CYS A 68 29.70 -5.95 10.39
N SER A 69 28.66 -6.72 10.66
CA SER A 69 28.09 -7.61 9.65
C SER A 69 27.29 -6.82 8.61
N ASN A 70 27.63 -7.02 7.33
CA ASN A 70 26.85 -6.51 6.20
C ASN A 70 25.48 -7.17 6.05
N LYS A 71 25.16 -8.18 6.87
CA LYS A 71 23.84 -8.83 6.89
C LYS A 71 22.71 -7.83 7.12
N LEU A 72 22.89 -6.90 8.07
CA LEU A 72 21.87 -5.89 8.37
C LEU A 72 21.64 -4.97 7.16
N LEU A 73 22.71 -4.59 6.46
CA LEU A 73 22.60 -3.78 5.26
C LEU A 73 21.80 -4.53 4.19
N LEU A 74 22.16 -5.79 3.92
CA LEU A 74 21.48 -6.62 2.93
C LEU A 74 19.99 -6.80 3.25
N GLU A 75 19.66 -7.19 4.48
CA GLU A 75 18.27 -7.38 4.92
C GLU A 75 17.46 -6.08 4.83
N SER A 76 18.06 -4.94 5.20
CA SER A 76 17.39 -3.65 5.08
C SER A 76 17.18 -3.21 3.62
N SER A 77 18.11 -3.51 2.72
CA SER A 77 17.96 -3.27 1.28
C SER A 77 16.85 -4.15 0.68
N GLU A 78 16.86 -5.46 0.96
CA GLU A 78 15.81 -6.39 0.49
C GLU A 78 14.43 -5.96 0.98
N LYS A 79 14.34 -5.47 2.22
CA LYS A 79 13.11 -4.94 2.78
C LYS A 79 12.62 -3.70 2.03
N LEU A 80 13.54 -2.80 1.71
CA LEU A 80 13.24 -1.57 0.98
C LEU A 80 12.73 -1.88 -0.43
N ASP A 81 13.39 -2.78 -1.16
CA ASP A 81 12.96 -3.22 -2.48
C ASP A 81 11.57 -3.85 -2.45
N PHE A 82 11.34 -4.78 -1.51
CA PHE A 82 10.03 -5.42 -1.34
C PHE A 82 8.90 -4.43 -1.09
N VAL A 83 9.13 -3.41 -0.25
CA VAL A 83 8.12 -2.39 0.01
C VAL A 83 7.91 -1.49 -1.22
N GLY A 84 8.98 -1.17 -1.96
CA GLY A 84 8.90 -0.43 -3.22
C GLY A 84 7.99 -1.12 -4.24
N ASP A 85 8.15 -2.43 -4.41
CA ASP A 85 7.32 -3.24 -5.32
C ASP A 85 5.84 -3.27 -4.90
N LEU A 86 5.58 -3.33 -3.59
CA LEU A 86 4.22 -3.27 -3.07
C LEU A 86 3.56 -1.93 -3.38
N ILE A 87 4.29 -0.83 -3.20
CA ILE A 87 3.81 0.52 -3.53
C ILE A 87 3.54 0.65 -5.03
N ASN A 88 4.43 0.14 -5.88
CA ASN A 88 4.22 0.15 -7.33
C ASN A 88 2.96 -0.63 -7.74
N THR A 89 2.75 -1.79 -7.13
CA THR A 89 1.53 -2.60 -7.32
C THR A 89 0.28 -1.84 -6.88
N LEU A 90 0.36 -1.12 -5.76
CA LEU A 90 -0.70 -0.27 -5.24
C LEU A 90 -1.03 0.91 -6.16
N GLU A 91 0.00 1.57 -6.69
CA GLU A 91 -0.14 2.64 -7.69
C GLU A 91 -0.87 2.15 -8.94
N PHE A 92 -0.49 0.97 -9.45
CA PHE A 92 -1.11 0.38 -10.62
C PHE A 92 -2.61 0.12 -10.41
N ARG A 93 -3.01 -0.33 -9.21
CA ARG A 93 -4.40 -0.68 -8.90
C ARG A 93 -5.28 0.50 -8.52
N LEU A 94 -4.76 1.46 -7.76
CA LEU A 94 -5.55 2.53 -7.15
C LEU A 94 -5.28 3.91 -7.76
N GLY A 95 -4.17 4.05 -8.47
CA GLY A 95 -3.68 5.32 -9.00
C GLY A 95 -2.72 6.02 -8.04
N LYS A 96 -1.76 6.75 -8.61
CA LYS A 96 -0.65 7.40 -7.87
C LYS A 96 -1.11 8.44 -6.85
N ASN A 97 -2.27 9.06 -7.07
CA ASN A 97 -2.83 10.12 -6.23
C ASN A 97 -3.89 9.62 -5.23
N ASP A 98 -4.11 8.31 -5.17
CA ASP A 98 -5.01 7.73 -4.17
C ASP A 98 -4.43 7.98 -2.77
N LYS A 99 -5.27 8.44 -1.83
CA LYS A 99 -4.87 8.76 -0.46
C LYS A 99 -4.13 7.59 0.21
N ARG A 100 -4.55 6.35 -0.07
CA ARG A 100 -3.96 5.14 0.53
C ARG A 100 -2.54 4.94 0.01
N VAL A 101 -2.31 5.14 -1.27
CA VAL A 101 -0.98 5.08 -1.91
C VAL A 101 -0.06 6.15 -1.33
N LEU A 102 -0.57 7.38 -1.20
CA LEU A 102 0.19 8.49 -0.63
C LEU A 102 0.61 8.25 0.82
N GLU A 103 -0.23 7.62 1.65
CA GLU A 103 0.15 7.25 3.02
C GLU A 103 1.28 6.21 3.04
N GLN A 104 1.26 5.22 2.13
CA GLN A 104 2.35 4.23 2.05
C GLN A 104 3.68 4.85 1.62
N LYS A 105 3.65 5.79 0.67
CA LYS A 105 4.85 6.52 0.24
C LYS A 105 5.51 7.28 1.39
N LYS A 106 4.73 7.87 2.29
CA LYS A 106 5.28 8.54 3.49
C LYS A 106 6.02 7.55 4.39
N LEU A 107 5.43 6.37 4.62
CA LEU A 107 6.04 5.33 5.43
C LEU A 107 7.32 4.78 4.77
N TYR A 108 7.32 4.65 3.44
CA TYR A 108 8.51 4.26 2.69
C TYR A 108 9.67 5.24 2.87
N SER A 109 9.43 6.55 2.81
CA SER A 109 10.49 7.54 3.05
C SER A 109 11.08 7.45 4.46
N ALA A 110 10.28 7.06 5.46
CA ALA A 110 10.81 6.77 6.79
C ALA A 110 11.70 5.51 6.80
N LEU A 111 11.35 4.51 5.99
CA LEU A 111 12.12 3.27 5.84
C LEU A 111 13.48 3.56 5.16
N GLU A 112 13.49 4.40 4.12
CA GLU A 112 14.72 4.89 3.46
C GLU A 112 15.64 5.62 4.45
N LEU A 113 15.07 6.45 5.32
CA LEU A 113 15.86 7.15 6.34
C LEU A 113 16.52 6.18 7.33
N ASN A 114 15.80 5.14 7.76
CA ASN A 114 16.37 4.11 8.64
C ASN A 114 17.45 3.29 7.93
N HIS A 115 17.24 2.92 6.67
CA HIS A 115 18.26 2.29 5.86
C HIS A 115 19.53 3.15 5.74
N TYR A 116 19.39 4.46 5.56
CA TYR A 116 20.52 5.39 5.55
C TYR A 116 21.27 5.44 6.89
N LYS A 117 20.57 5.39 8.03
CA LYS A 117 21.24 5.33 9.34
C LYS A 117 22.12 4.09 9.46
N ILE A 118 21.66 2.94 8.95
CA ILE A 118 22.45 1.69 8.91
C ILE A 118 23.72 1.90 8.08
N ILE A 119 23.59 2.43 6.85
CA ILE A 119 24.75 2.72 5.99
C ILE A 119 25.73 3.67 6.68
N LYS A 120 25.23 4.77 7.26
CA LYS A 120 26.05 5.77 7.95
C LYS A 120 26.80 5.16 9.13
N LYS A 121 26.16 4.26 9.89
CA LYS A 121 26.80 3.54 11.00
C LYS A 121 27.89 2.61 10.50
N LEU A 122 27.64 1.82 9.46
CA LEU A 122 28.64 0.94 8.84
C LEU A 122 29.85 1.73 8.34
N ASN A 123 29.63 2.84 7.62
CA ASN A 123 30.72 3.66 7.13
C ASN A 123 31.54 4.30 8.27
N SER A 124 30.88 4.72 9.36
CA SER A 124 31.56 5.43 10.46
C SER A 124 32.21 4.51 11.51
N VAL A 125 31.59 3.39 11.85
CA VAL A 125 32.06 2.47 12.91
C VAL A 125 32.85 1.31 12.34
N CYS A 126 32.46 0.81 11.17
CA CYS A 126 33.08 -0.36 10.53
C CYS A 126 34.06 0.02 9.42
N ASN A 127 34.26 1.32 9.18
CA ASN A 127 35.19 1.86 8.17
C ASN A 127 34.89 1.35 6.75
N GLU A 128 33.61 1.11 6.47
CA GLU A 128 33.07 0.79 5.15
C GLU A 128 32.92 2.07 4.29
N ASN A 129 32.77 1.90 2.98
CA ASN A 129 32.69 3.00 2.02
C ASN A 129 31.48 2.92 1.08
N PHE A 130 30.30 2.64 1.63
CA PHE A 130 29.07 2.59 0.86
C PHE A 130 28.60 4.00 0.44
N VAL A 131 28.20 4.15 -0.82
CA VAL A 131 27.57 5.37 -1.33
C VAL A 131 26.05 5.22 -1.22
N THR A 132 25.37 6.18 -0.59
CA THR A 132 23.90 6.19 -0.50
C THR A 132 23.30 7.00 -1.65
N ILE A 133 22.29 6.43 -2.31
CA ILE A 133 21.45 7.11 -3.30
C ILE A 133 20.01 7.06 -2.79
N PHE A 134 19.33 8.20 -2.74
CA PHE A 134 17.93 8.29 -2.33
C PHE A 134 17.01 8.42 -3.54
N PHE A 135 15.87 7.73 -3.50
CA PHE A 135 14.84 7.78 -4.54
C PHE A 135 13.56 8.41 -4.00
N PHE A 136 13.50 9.74 -4.06
CA PHE A 136 12.31 10.46 -3.61
C PHE A 136 11.17 10.34 -4.61
N TYR A 137 9.98 10.01 -4.10
CA TYR A 137 8.76 10.02 -4.88
C TYR A 137 8.22 11.44 -5.02
N SER A 138 7.91 11.85 -6.26
CA SER A 138 7.08 13.01 -6.54
C SER A 138 6.01 12.63 -7.58
N ASN A 139 4.78 13.07 -7.32
CA ASN A 139 3.68 12.97 -8.28
C ASN A 139 3.48 14.30 -9.04
N ASP A 140 4.36 15.29 -8.85
CA ASP A 140 4.27 16.55 -9.58
C ASP A 140 4.56 16.31 -11.06
N LYS A 141 3.76 16.94 -11.93
CA LYS A 141 3.77 16.73 -13.38
C LYS A 141 5.15 16.69 -14.04
N PRO A 142 6.12 17.58 -13.74
CA PRO A 142 7.43 17.50 -14.38
C PRO A 142 8.21 16.21 -14.02
N TYR A 143 7.90 15.54 -12.91
CA TYR A 143 8.58 14.34 -12.45
C TYR A 143 7.80 13.04 -12.73
N ASP A 144 6.46 13.09 -12.80
CA ASP A 144 5.62 11.93 -13.16
C ASP A 144 5.83 11.49 -14.62
N GLU A 145 5.97 12.43 -15.56
CA GLU A 145 6.17 12.14 -16.98
C GLU A 145 7.51 11.46 -17.27
N LEU A 146 8.58 11.85 -16.55
CA LEU A 146 9.91 11.23 -16.65
C LEU A 146 9.89 9.75 -16.21
N SER A 147 9.08 9.42 -15.20
CA SER A 147 8.94 8.05 -14.69
C SER A 147 8.28 7.09 -15.69
N LYS A 148 7.32 7.59 -16.50
CA LYS A 148 6.60 6.79 -17.50
C LYS A 148 7.46 6.44 -18.71
N SER A 149 8.32 7.36 -19.14
CA SER A 149 9.18 7.16 -20.33
C SER A 149 10.18 6.00 -20.23
N LYS A 150 10.45 5.50 -19.01
CA LYS A 150 11.32 4.34 -18.77
C LYS A 150 10.58 3.00 -18.82
N HIS A 151 9.27 2.96 -18.61
CA HIS A 151 8.48 1.73 -18.64
C HIS A 151 8.08 1.30 -20.06
N ASP A 152 8.02 2.23 -21.02
CA ASP A 152 7.66 1.95 -22.42
C ASP A 152 8.85 1.52 -23.31
N LYS A 153 10.03 1.29 -22.72
CA LYS A 153 11.26 0.92 -23.47
C LYS A 153 11.75 -0.52 -23.25
N ASN A 154 10.96 -1.38 -22.61
CA ASN A 154 11.23 -2.82 -22.51
C ASN A 154 10.10 -3.63 -23.12
#